data_AF-A0A5N6BMM0-F1
#
_entry.id   AF-A0A5N6BMM0-F1
#
_cell.length_a   1.000
_cell.length_b   1.000
_cell.length_c   1.000
_cell.angle_alpha   90.00
_cell.angle_beta   90.00
_cell.angle_gamma   90.00
#
_symmetry.space_group_name_H-M   'P 1'
#
loop_
_entity.id
_entity.type
_entity.pdbx_description
1 polymer ?
#
loop_
_entity_poly.entity_id
_entity_poly.type
_entity_poly.pdbx_seq_one_letter_code
_entity_poly.pdbx_strand_id
1 'polypeptide(L)'
;MSQPPYDSRGYPDIDSQSRPPYAESDGQPEYQDSGQPPDPAYPRPSTSPPTRRDVSRIILIVLAGLAIAVGSAAVFKDHIQRSVQTHVVEPKTLNGRPKFVDTDFRALADQTAADVKKGIPEATGVFTAYYGDPTSLVMIVGLSAHITAQDAKARQLIAIVADGLKVTNVKPVEPGPLGGVAKCGDASVAGFPSGVCTWADSDTMGMILIYLKSGDQAAAEFVKLRSEIEQRN
;
A
#
# COMPACT_ATOMS: atom_id res chain seq x y z
N MET A 1 48.48 -14.22 12.87
CA MET A 1 47.29 -14.45 12.03
C MET A 1 47.10 -13.18 11.21
N SER A 2 47.52 -13.23 9.95
CA SER A 2 47.67 -12.08 9.06
C SER A 2 46.38 -11.84 8.28
N GLN A 3 45.92 -10.60 8.23
CA GLN A 3 44.78 -10.17 7.41
C GLN A 3 45.18 -10.16 5.91
N PRO A 4 44.30 -10.54 4.99
CA PRO A 4 44.52 -10.35 3.56
C PRO A 4 44.21 -8.89 3.13
N PRO A 5 44.88 -8.38 2.07
CA PRO A 5 44.71 -7.00 1.61
C PRO A 5 43.43 -6.78 0.81
N TYR A 6 42.91 -5.55 0.91
CA TYR A 6 41.72 -5.03 0.23
C TYR A 6 42.05 -4.75 -1.25
N ASP A 7 41.37 -5.42 -2.18
CA ASP A 7 41.48 -5.18 -3.63
C ASP A 7 40.38 -4.20 -4.07
N SER A 8 40.76 -2.96 -4.32
CA SER A 8 39.91 -1.90 -4.87
C SER A 8 39.92 -1.97 -6.40
N ARG A 9 39.00 -2.75 -6.98
CA ARG A 9 38.76 -2.77 -8.44
C ARG A 9 37.73 -1.72 -8.83
N GLY A 10 38.10 -0.94 -9.84
CA GLY A 10 37.45 0.28 -10.29
C GLY A 10 36.04 0.11 -10.85
N TYR A 11 35.26 1.17 -10.69
CA TYR A 11 34.03 1.43 -11.43
C TYR A 11 34.38 1.83 -12.87
N PRO A 12 33.73 1.27 -13.90
CA PRO A 12 33.79 1.83 -15.23
C PRO A 12 32.93 3.10 -15.31
N ASP A 13 33.55 4.12 -15.89
CA ASP A 13 33.01 5.40 -16.34
C ASP A 13 31.93 5.14 -17.40
N ILE A 14 30.71 5.67 -17.19
CA ILE A 14 29.65 5.57 -18.19
C ILE A 14 29.59 6.90 -18.90
N ASP A 15 30.21 6.86 -20.07
CA ASP A 15 30.38 7.96 -20.99
C ASP A 15 29.04 8.56 -21.41
N SER A 16 29.04 9.88 -21.43
CA SER A 16 28.04 10.76 -22.02
C SER A 16 27.85 10.47 -23.51
N GLN A 17 26.61 10.18 -23.96
CA GLN A 17 26.26 10.35 -25.36
C GLN A 17 24.75 10.55 -25.62
N SER A 18 24.48 11.67 -26.29
CA SER A 18 23.47 11.84 -27.36
C SER A 18 22.01 12.12 -26.96
N ARG A 19 21.71 13.41 -26.72
CA ARG A 19 20.36 13.99 -26.92
C ARG A 19 20.12 14.23 -28.43
N PRO A 20 18.94 13.92 -28.99
CA PRO A 20 18.59 14.31 -30.34
C PRO A 20 18.31 15.83 -30.45
N PRO A 21 18.55 16.45 -31.62
CA PRO A 21 18.42 17.89 -31.80
C PRO A 21 16.95 18.31 -31.95
N TYR A 22 16.63 19.47 -31.39
CA TYR A 22 15.37 20.16 -31.66
C TYR A 22 15.34 20.59 -33.13
N ALA A 23 14.23 20.30 -33.80
CA ALA A 23 13.94 20.82 -35.13
C ALA A 23 13.60 22.31 -35.04
N GLU A 24 14.38 23.10 -35.77
CA GLU A 24 14.17 24.50 -36.10
C GLU A 24 12.97 24.59 -37.05
N SER A 25 11.95 25.40 -36.73
CA SER A 25 10.85 25.69 -37.65
C SER A 25 11.04 27.11 -38.18
N ASP A 26 11.54 27.16 -39.41
CA ASP A 26 11.61 28.34 -40.27
C ASP A 26 10.22 28.90 -40.61
N GLY A 27 10.15 30.22 -40.73
CA GLY A 27 9.36 30.91 -41.75
C GLY A 27 7.94 31.33 -41.40
N GLN A 28 7.77 32.59 -40.97
CA GLN A 28 6.57 33.36 -41.31
C GLN A 28 6.94 34.43 -42.35
N PRO A 29 6.30 34.46 -43.52
CA PRO A 29 6.46 35.56 -44.46
C PRO A 29 5.65 36.78 -44.03
N GLU A 30 6.37 37.91 -44.04
CA GLU A 30 5.91 39.29 -43.97
C GLU A 30 4.96 39.59 -45.15
N TYR A 31 3.78 40.15 -44.89
CA TYR A 31 2.93 40.74 -45.92
C TYR A 31 2.64 42.20 -45.58
N GLN A 32 2.98 43.05 -46.54
CA GLN A 32 2.94 44.49 -46.49
C GLN A 32 1.52 45.05 -46.64
N ASP A 33 1.35 46.14 -45.89
CA ASP A 33 0.33 47.17 -45.94
C ASP A 33 0.01 47.67 -47.37
N SER A 34 -1.29 47.68 -47.71
CA SER A 34 -1.82 48.62 -48.72
C SER A 34 -3.35 48.79 -48.59
N GLY A 35 -3.75 50.01 -48.22
CA GLY A 35 -4.90 50.72 -48.80
C GLY A 35 -6.31 50.24 -48.44
N GLN A 36 -6.90 50.84 -47.40
CA GLN A 36 -8.30 50.66 -46.99
C GLN A 36 -9.23 51.75 -47.58
N PRO A 37 -10.26 51.40 -48.38
CA PRO A 37 -11.44 52.23 -48.61
C PRO A 37 -12.55 51.93 -47.57
N PRO A 38 -13.52 52.83 -47.38
CA PRO A 38 -14.27 52.97 -46.12
C PRO A 38 -15.37 51.93 -45.89
N ASP A 39 -15.54 51.56 -44.62
CA ASP A 39 -16.59 50.66 -44.11
C ASP A 39 -18.01 51.24 -44.27
N PRO A 40 -19.01 50.40 -44.57
CA PRO A 40 -20.42 50.75 -44.42
C PRO A 40 -20.81 50.84 -42.94
N ALA A 41 -21.55 51.88 -42.61
CA ALA A 41 -22.00 52.20 -41.25
C ALA A 41 -22.92 51.11 -40.66
N TYR A 42 -22.44 50.43 -39.61
CA TYR A 42 -23.29 49.66 -38.70
C TYR A 42 -23.82 50.55 -37.56
N PRO A 43 -25.10 50.44 -37.18
CA PRO A 43 -25.67 51.21 -36.09
C PRO A 43 -25.03 50.81 -34.75
N ARG A 44 -24.64 51.82 -33.95
CA ARG A 44 -24.16 51.62 -32.58
C ARG A 44 -25.33 51.20 -31.68
N PRO A 45 -25.15 50.22 -30.77
CA PRO A 45 -26.14 49.95 -29.74
C PRO A 45 -26.25 51.15 -28.78
N SER A 46 -27.47 51.62 -28.60
CA SER A 46 -27.84 52.63 -27.61
C SER A 46 -27.71 52.06 -26.20
N THR A 47 -26.69 52.48 -25.47
CA THR A 47 -26.63 52.29 -24.01
C THR A 47 -27.68 53.17 -23.35
N SER A 48 -28.83 52.58 -23.03
CA SER A 48 -29.79 53.20 -22.13
C SER A 48 -29.19 53.25 -20.71
N PRO A 49 -29.30 54.38 -19.98
CA PRO A 49 -28.80 54.47 -18.61
C PRO A 49 -29.64 53.59 -17.67
N PRO A 50 -29.02 52.81 -16.78
CA PRO A 50 -29.76 51.97 -15.84
C PRO A 50 -30.53 52.82 -14.83
N THR A 51 -31.81 52.50 -14.63
CA THR A 51 -32.63 53.16 -13.62
C THR A 51 -32.23 52.71 -12.21
N ARG A 52 -32.26 53.65 -11.26
CA ARG A 52 -31.77 53.55 -9.87
C ARG A 52 -32.35 52.40 -9.01
N ARG A 53 -33.29 51.60 -9.51
CA ARG A 53 -33.91 50.49 -8.77
C ARG A 53 -33.29 49.12 -9.04
N ASP A 54 -32.50 48.98 -10.11
CA ASP A 54 -31.95 47.68 -10.51
C ASP A 54 -30.49 47.45 -10.09
N VAL A 55 -29.78 48.50 -9.67
CA VAL A 55 -28.38 48.40 -9.21
C VAL A 55 -28.29 47.66 -7.86
N SER A 56 -29.27 47.82 -6.97
CA SER A 56 -29.29 47.15 -5.67
C SER A 56 -29.49 45.62 -5.81
N ARG A 57 -30.31 45.18 -6.78
CA ARG A 57 -30.50 43.75 -7.06
C ARG A 57 -29.26 43.11 -7.69
N ILE A 58 -28.59 43.83 -8.58
CA ILE A 58 -27.35 43.36 -9.22
C ILE A 58 -26.20 43.26 -8.20
N ILE A 59 -26.05 44.25 -7.31
CA ILE A 59 -25.04 44.21 -6.24
C ILE A 59 -25.31 43.07 -5.25
N LEU A 60 -26.58 42.82 -4.89
CA LEU A 60 -26.94 41.69 -4.01
C LEU A 60 -26.68 40.33 -4.66
N ILE A 61 -26.93 40.17 -5.96
CA ILE A 61 -26.65 38.92 -6.68
C ILE A 61 -25.15 38.67 -6.79
N VAL A 62 -24.34 39.72 -7.05
CA VAL A 62 -22.88 39.60 -7.12
C VAL A 62 -22.27 39.32 -5.74
N LEU A 63 -22.75 39.97 -4.67
CA LEU A 63 -22.31 39.69 -3.30
C LEU A 63 -22.76 38.31 -2.79
N ALA A 64 -23.97 37.87 -3.11
CA ALA A 64 -24.44 36.52 -2.79
C ALA A 64 -23.66 35.44 -3.58
N GLY A 65 -23.36 35.69 -4.86
CA GLY A 65 -22.52 34.81 -5.68
C GLY A 65 -21.09 34.71 -5.17
N LEU A 66 -20.48 35.83 -4.74
CA LEU A 66 -19.15 35.83 -4.16
C LEU A 66 -19.12 35.15 -2.77
N ALA A 67 -20.17 35.32 -1.97
CA ALA A 67 -20.30 34.64 -0.68
C ALA A 67 -20.47 33.11 -0.82
N ILE A 68 -21.13 32.64 -1.89
CA ILE A 68 -21.26 31.20 -2.18
C ILE A 68 -19.95 30.61 -2.74
N ALA A 69 -19.17 31.38 -3.49
CA ALA A 69 -17.86 30.94 -4.00
C ALA A 69 -16.75 30.92 -2.93
N VAL A 70 -16.82 31.79 -1.91
CA VAL A 70 -15.85 31.80 -0.79
C VAL A 70 -16.33 30.91 0.38
N GLY A 71 -17.65 30.76 0.58
CA GLY A 71 -18.22 29.90 1.63
C GLY A 71 -18.11 28.40 1.35
N SER A 72 -17.95 27.99 0.09
CA SER A 72 -17.76 26.57 -0.27
C SER A 72 -16.32 26.07 -0.11
N ALA A 73 -15.32 26.97 -0.06
CA ALA A 73 -13.93 26.57 0.18
C ALA A 73 -13.63 26.21 1.65
N ALA A 74 -14.48 26.63 2.59
CA ALA A 74 -14.30 26.35 4.02
C ALA A 74 -15.03 25.09 4.51
N VAL A 75 -16.00 24.56 3.74
CA VAL A 75 -16.80 23.36 4.14
C VAL A 75 -16.30 22.07 3.48
N PHE A 76 -15.46 22.14 2.45
CA PHE A 76 -14.88 20.97 1.77
C PHE A 76 -13.47 20.58 2.26
N LYS A 77 -13.05 21.05 3.44
CA LYS A 77 -11.75 20.67 4.02
C LYS A 77 -11.81 19.49 5.01
N ASP A 78 -13.01 18.93 5.23
CA ASP A 78 -13.23 17.77 6.09
C ASP A 78 -13.69 16.53 5.29
N HIS A 79 -13.28 16.40 4.03
CA HIS A 79 -13.05 15.06 3.49
C HIS A 79 -11.73 14.56 4.07
N ILE A 80 -11.75 14.29 5.38
CA ILE A 80 -10.87 13.29 5.98
C ILE A 80 -11.14 12.05 5.14
N GLN A 81 -10.27 11.78 4.17
CA GLN A 81 -10.05 10.44 3.68
C GLN A 81 -9.82 9.64 4.95
N ARG A 82 -10.86 8.99 5.48
CA ARG A 82 -10.69 7.96 6.48
C ARG A 82 -9.74 6.99 5.81
N SER A 83 -8.48 7.01 6.24
CA SER A 83 -7.50 6.04 5.79
C SER A 83 -8.14 4.69 6.08
N VAL A 84 -8.55 3.99 5.03
CA VAL A 84 -9.18 2.69 5.16
C VAL A 84 -8.14 1.79 5.82
N GLN A 85 -8.32 1.53 7.11
CA GLN A 85 -7.29 0.87 7.91
C GLN A 85 -7.46 -0.64 7.73
N THR A 86 -6.41 -1.28 7.22
CA THR A 86 -6.35 -2.74 7.23
C THR A 86 -6.11 -3.19 8.66
N HIS A 87 -6.83 -4.21 9.11
CA HIS A 87 -6.60 -4.85 10.39
C HIS A 87 -6.71 -6.37 10.26
N VAL A 88 -6.07 -7.08 11.17
CA VAL A 88 -6.15 -8.54 11.22
C VAL A 88 -7.35 -8.97 12.03
N VAL A 89 -7.98 -10.05 11.60
CA VAL A 89 -9.05 -10.75 12.30
C VAL A 89 -8.68 -12.21 12.44
N GLU A 90 -9.10 -12.83 13.53
CA GLU A 90 -9.01 -14.28 13.67
C GLU A 90 -10.24 -14.93 13.02
N PRO A 91 -10.10 -15.64 11.89
CA PRO A 91 -11.25 -16.23 11.21
C PRO A 91 -11.76 -17.48 11.94
N LYS A 92 -13.06 -17.78 11.80
CA LYS A 92 -13.65 -19.01 12.38
C LYS A 92 -13.14 -20.28 11.70
N THR A 93 -12.86 -20.17 10.41
CA THR A 93 -12.31 -21.22 9.54
C THR A 93 -11.31 -20.57 8.61
N LEU A 94 -10.31 -21.32 8.15
CA LEU A 94 -9.31 -20.81 7.22
C LEU A 94 -9.25 -21.67 5.96
N ASN A 95 -9.67 -21.14 4.82
CA ASN A 95 -9.81 -21.90 3.57
C ASN A 95 -10.63 -23.20 3.76
N GLY A 96 -11.72 -23.10 4.53
CA GLY A 96 -12.58 -24.22 4.91
C GLY A 96 -12.02 -25.14 6.02
N ARG A 97 -10.78 -24.92 6.47
CA ARG A 97 -10.19 -25.66 7.60
C ARG A 97 -10.81 -25.21 8.91
N PRO A 98 -11.32 -26.12 9.76
CA PRO A 98 -11.79 -25.76 11.09
C PRO A 98 -10.61 -25.30 11.95
N LYS A 99 -10.88 -24.48 12.97
CA LYS A 99 -9.87 -24.18 13.99
C LYS A 99 -9.46 -25.47 14.71
N PHE A 100 -8.16 -25.71 14.84
CA PHE A 100 -7.61 -26.86 15.55
C PHE A 100 -7.61 -26.56 17.06
N VAL A 101 -8.59 -27.13 17.77
CA VAL A 101 -8.92 -26.79 19.17
C VAL A 101 -8.37 -27.80 20.18
N ASP A 102 -7.10 -28.16 20.04
CA ASP A 102 -6.39 -28.93 21.07
C ASP A 102 -5.90 -28.03 22.22
N THR A 103 -5.81 -28.56 23.44
CA THR A 103 -5.42 -27.77 24.63
C THR A 103 -3.98 -27.27 24.54
N ASP A 104 -3.07 -28.10 24.08
CA ASP A 104 -1.65 -27.74 24.01
C ASP A 104 -1.41 -26.71 22.91
N PHE A 105 -2.09 -26.87 21.76
CA PHE A 105 -2.03 -25.91 20.67
C PHE A 105 -2.67 -24.56 21.01
N ARG A 106 -3.73 -24.54 21.82
CA ARG A 106 -4.27 -23.27 22.36
C ARG A 106 -3.26 -22.58 23.26
N ALA A 107 -2.68 -23.30 24.22
CA ALA A 107 -1.68 -22.73 25.12
C ALA A 107 -0.46 -22.20 24.34
N LEU A 108 -0.03 -22.93 23.32
CA LEU A 108 1.06 -22.50 22.44
C LEU A 108 0.69 -21.27 21.61
N ALA A 109 -0.53 -21.20 21.10
CA ALA A 109 -1.03 -20.02 20.39
C ALA A 109 -1.07 -18.78 21.30
N ASP A 110 -1.61 -18.93 22.51
CA ASP A 110 -1.72 -17.84 23.49
C ASP A 110 -0.33 -17.33 23.90
N GLN A 111 0.62 -18.25 24.14
CA GLN A 111 2.00 -17.93 24.45
C GLN A 111 2.67 -17.18 23.28
N THR A 112 2.51 -17.68 22.05
CA THR A 112 3.07 -17.04 20.85
C THR A 112 2.51 -15.62 20.66
N ALA A 113 1.20 -15.44 20.83
CA ALA A 113 0.58 -14.12 20.73
C ALA A 113 1.10 -13.17 21.81
N ALA A 114 1.34 -13.66 23.04
CA ALA A 114 1.94 -12.88 24.11
C ALA A 114 3.40 -12.47 23.80
N ASP A 115 4.20 -13.37 23.24
CA ASP A 115 5.58 -13.10 22.87
C ASP A 115 5.69 -12.11 21.71
N VAL A 116 4.81 -12.22 20.71
CA VAL A 116 4.68 -11.23 19.62
C VAL A 116 4.32 -9.86 20.18
N LYS A 117 3.32 -9.78 21.07
CA LYS A 117 2.92 -8.51 21.70
C LYS A 117 4.03 -7.90 22.54
N LYS A 118 4.84 -8.72 23.20
CA LYS A 118 6.02 -8.28 23.96
C LYS A 118 7.13 -7.77 23.04
N GLY A 119 7.36 -8.43 21.92
CA GLY A 119 8.39 -8.05 20.94
C GLY A 119 8.00 -6.88 20.04
N ILE A 120 6.70 -6.63 19.88
CA ILE A 120 6.13 -5.54 19.07
C ILE A 120 5.08 -4.80 19.92
N PRO A 121 5.51 -3.96 20.88
CA PRO A 121 4.60 -3.28 21.82
C PRO A 121 3.61 -2.32 21.14
N GLU A 122 3.92 -1.86 19.93
CA GLU A 122 3.05 -1.01 19.11
C GLU A 122 1.87 -1.75 18.46
N ALA A 123 1.80 -3.09 18.60
CA ALA A 123 0.71 -3.88 18.05
C ALA A 123 -0.63 -3.56 18.73
N THR A 124 -1.63 -3.25 17.92
CA THR A 124 -3.01 -2.93 18.34
C THR A 124 -3.94 -4.14 18.29
N GLY A 125 -3.57 -5.15 17.50
CA GLY A 125 -4.21 -6.46 17.45
C GLY A 125 -3.16 -7.53 17.20
N VAL A 126 -3.24 -8.66 17.91
CA VAL A 126 -2.37 -9.81 17.71
C VAL A 126 -3.22 -11.06 17.92
N PHE A 127 -3.10 -12.02 17.03
CA PHE A 127 -3.60 -13.36 17.28
C PHE A 127 -2.63 -14.41 16.75
N THR A 128 -2.70 -15.59 17.34
CA THR A 128 -2.11 -16.81 16.81
C THR A 128 -3.17 -17.89 16.82
N ALA A 129 -3.24 -18.70 15.76
CA ALA A 129 -4.22 -19.77 15.69
C ALA A 129 -3.72 -20.92 14.80
N TYR A 130 -4.25 -22.10 15.09
CA TYR A 130 -4.02 -23.32 14.31
C TYR A 130 -5.32 -23.73 13.62
N TYR A 131 -5.24 -24.18 12.37
CA TYR A 131 -6.38 -24.64 11.57
C TYR A 131 -6.08 -25.95 10.87
N GLY A 132 -7.11 -26.77 10.66
CA GLY A 132 -7.05 -28.04 9.96
C GLY A 132 -7.06 -29.22 10.91
N ASP A 133 -6.28 -30.24 10.56
CA ASP A 133 -6.14 -31.51 11.26
C ASP A 133 -4.64 -31.90 11.29
N PRO A 134 -4.25 -32.98 11.99
CA PRO A 134 -2.83 -33.35 12.12
C PRO A 134 -2.09 -33.61 10.80
N THR A 135 -2.80 -33.85 9.69
CA THR A 135 -2.20 -34.08 8.36
C THR A 135 -2.21 -32.85 7.47
N SER A 136 -2.91 -31.78 7.88
CA SER A 136 -3.13 -30.60 7.07
C SER A 136 -3.17 -29.31 7.90
N LEU A 137 -2.30 -29.26 8.91
CA LEU A 137 -2.22 -28.19 9.90
C LEU A 137 -1.67 -26.90 9.28
N VAL A 138 -2.25 -25.77 9.67
CA VAL A 138 -1.80 -24.42 9.32
C VAL A 138 -1.72 -23.61 10.60
N MET A 139 -0.57 -22.97 10.84
CA MET A 139 -0.40 -21.97 11.90
C MET A 139 -0.43 -20.58 11.29
N ILE A 140 -1.19 -19.68 11.90
CA ILE A 140 -1.26 -18.27 11.55
C ILE A 140 -0.79 -17.44 12.71
N VAL A 141 0.05 -16.46 12.42
CA VAL A 141 0.29 -15.31 13.30
C VAL A 141 -0.07 -14.06 12.53
N GLY A 142 -1.02 -13.29 13.04
CA GLY A 142 -1.42 -12.01 12.44
C GLY A 142 -1.29 -10.90 13.46
N LEU A 143 -0.82 -9.73 13.03
CA LEU A 143 -0.83 -8.53 13.85
C LEU A 143 -1.21 -7.28 13.07
N SER A 144 -1.88 -6.37 13.77
CA SER A 144 -2.15 -5.00 13.34
C SER A 144 -1.25 -4.03 14.07
N ALA A 145 -0.53 -3.20 13.32
CA ALA A 145 0.33 -2.16 13.83
C ALA A 145 0.57 -1.14 12.72
N HIS A 146 0.91 0.10 13.04
CA HIS A 146 1.43 0.99 12.00
C HIS A 146 2.85 0.55 11.61
N ILE A 147 3.05 0.14 10.37
CA ILE A 147 4.28 -0.53 9.93
C ILE A 147 5.11 0.39 9.05
N THR A 148 6.28 0.75 9.58
CA THR A 148 7.38 1.30 8.80
C THR A 148 8.44 0.21 8.58
N ALA A 149 9.14 0.27 7.44
CA ALA A 149 10.16 -0.73 7.07
C ALA A 149 9.66 -2.19 7.09
N GLN A 150 8.62 -2.46 6.31
CA GLN A 150 7.92 -3.75 6.17
C GLN A 150 8.84 -4.98 6.17
N ASP A 151 9.91 -4.96 5.37
CA ASP A 151 10.86 -6.07 5.25
C ASP A 151 11.67 -6.37 6.54
N ALA A 152 11.96 -5.34 7.34
CA ALA A 152 12.66 -5.51 8.61
C ALA A 152 11.69 -6.08 9.66
N LYS A 153 10.46 -5.58 9.69
CA LYS A 153 9.43 -6.02 10.62
C LYS A 153 8.95 -7.46 10.36
N ALA A 154 8.79 -7.85 9.10
CA ALA A 154 8.50 -9.25 8.76
C ALA A 154 9.59 -10.21 9.26
N ARG A 155 10.88 -9.82 9.12
CA ARG A 155 12.01 -10.60 9.67
C ARG A 155 12.00 -10.65 11.20
N GLN A 156 11.68 -9.53 11.86
CA GLN A 156 11.52 -9.48 13.31
C GLN A 156 10.41 -10.43 13.78
N LEU A 157 9.27 -10.46 13.08
CA LEU A 157 8.17 -11.38 13.40
C LEU A 157 8.60 -12.84 13.30
N ILE A 158 9.29 -13.22 12.22
CA ILE A 158 9.85 -14.58 12.05
C ILE A 158 10.78 -14.92 13.22
N ALA A 159 11.69 -14.00 13.59
CA ALA A 159 12.63 -14.23 14.68
C ALA A 159 11.93 -14.42 16.04
N ILE A 160 10.78 -13.78 16.27
CA ILE A 160 10.00 -13.94 17.51
C ILE A 160 9.23 -15.26 17.50
N VAL A 161 8.47 -15.52 16.43
CA VAL A 161 7.53 -16.66 16.39
C VAL A 161 8.25 -17.98 16.17
N ALA A 162 9.32 -17.93 15.38
CA ALA A 162 9.99 -19.10 14.87
C ALA A 162 11.47 -19.01 15.24
N ASP A 163 11.75 -18.83 16.53
CA ASP A 163 13.11 -18.79 17.05
C ASP A 163 13.89 -20.04 16.58
N GLY A 164 15.03 -19.81 15.93
CA GLY A 164 15.83 -20.86 15.30
C GLY A 164 15.26 -21.49 14.02
N LEU A 165 14.11 -21.03 13.49
CA LEU A 165 13.56 -21.52 12.22
C LEU A 165 14.40 -21.03 11.04
N LYS A 166 15.14 -21.96 10.45
CA LYS A 166 15.87 -21.70 9.22
C LYS A 166 14.90 -21.72 8.04
N VAL A 167 14.67 -20.55 7.44
CA VAL A 167 13.92 -20.42 6.19
C VAL A 167 14.90 -20.38 5.02
N THR A 168 14.67 -21.22 4.02
CA THR A 168 15.46 -21.32 2.78
C THR A 168 14.60 -21.06 1.56
N ASN A 169 15.22 -20.87 0.39
CA ASN A 169 14.51 -20.65 -0.87
C ASN A 169 13.47 -19.51 -0.79
N VAL A 170 13.78 -18.47 -0.01
CA VAL A 170 12.89 -17.33 0.18
C VAL A 170 12.79 -16.55 -1.13
N LYS A 171 11.56 -16.39 -1.63
CA LYS A 171 11.27 -15.64 -2.84
C LYS A 171 10.09 -14.67 -2.63
N PRO A 172 10.10 -13.52 -3.30
CA PRO A 172 8.92 -12.67 -3.38
C PRO A 172 7.74 -13.43 -3.99
N VAL A 173 6.53 -13.15 -3.51
CA VAL A 173 5.27 -13.65 -4.07
C VAL A 173 4.29 -12.50 -4.22
N GLU A 174 3.22 -12.72 -4.99
CA GLU A 174 2.17 -11.72 -5.17
C GLU A 174 1.52 -11.40 -3.80
N PRO A 175 1.54 -10.14 -3.32
CA PRO A 175 0.97 -9.78 -2.03
C PRO A 175 -0.56 -9.83 -2.02
N GLY A 176 -1.20 -9.77 -3.20
CA GLY A 176 -2.64 -9.73 -3.35
C GLY A 176 -3.22 -8.30 -3.30
N PRO A 177 -4.56 -8.16 -3.32
CA PRO A 177 -5.24 -6.86 -3.51
C PRO A 177 -5.00 -5.83 -2.41
N LEU A 178 -4.54 -6.27 -1.24
CA LEU A 178 -4.23 -5.41 -0.11
C LEU A 178 -2.86 -4.72 -0.25
N GLY A 179 -2.02 -5.18 -1.18
CA GLY A 179 -0.70 -4.62 -1.43
C GLY A 179 0.31 -4.97 -0.34
N GLY A 180 1.36 -4.15 -0.25
CA GLY A 180 2.51 -4.41 0.62
C GLY A 180 3.52 -5.37 -0.01
N VAL A 181 4.27 -6.06 0.85
CA VAL A 181 5.26 -7.06 0.44
C VAL A 181 4.85 -8.43 0.95
N ALA A 182 5.17 -9.47 0.17
CA ALA A 182 5.00 -10.85 0.59
C ALA A 182 6.17 -11.71 0.10
N LYS A 183 6.59 -12.65 0.95
CA LYS A 183 7.66 -13.60 0.66
C LYS A 183 7.30 -14.97 1.19
N CYS A 184 7.59 -16.01 0.43
CA CYS A 184 7.46 -17.39 0.87
C CYS A 184 8.77 -18.15 0.74
N GLY A 185 8.95 -19.19 1.56
CA GLY A 185 10.13 -20.05 1.53
C GLY A 185 9.86 -21.39 2.18
N ASP A 186 10.86 -22.27 2.09
CA ASP A 186 10.86 -23.57 2.74
C ASP A 186 11.38 -23.42 4.18
N ALA A 187 10.79 -24.17 5.10
CA ALA A 187 11.16 -24.23 6.49
C ALA A 187 11.10 -25.68 7.00
N SER A 188 11.65 -25.92 8.19
CA SER A 188 11.54 -27.21 8.87
C SER A 188 11.11 -27.00 10.31
N VAL A 189 9.97 -27.58 10.70
CA VAL A 189 9.41 -27.47 12.05
C VAL A 189 9.36 -28.86 12.64
N ALA A 190 10.05 -29.06 13.77
CA ALA A 190 10.17 -30.37 14.42
C ALA A 190 10.64 -31.50 13.47
N GLY A 191 11.46 -31.17 12.47
CA GLY A 191 11.96 -32.12 11.46
C GLY A 191 11.03 -32.34 10.27
N PHE A 192 9.85 -31.72 10.24
CA PHE A 192 8.89 -31.84 9.14
C PHE A 192 9.05 -30.68 8.14
N PRO A 193 9.03 -30.97 6.82
CA PRO A 193 9.03 -29.93 5.80
C PRO A 193 7.78 -29.06 5.97
N SER A 194 7.98 -27.74 5.95
CA SER A 194 6.90 -26.76 6.12
C SER A 194 7.10 -25.59 5.15
N GLY A 195 6.01 -25.08 4.61
CA GLY A 195 6.02 -23.88 3.78
C GLY A 195 5.68 -22.69 4.66
N VAL A 196 6.47 -21.62 4.58
CA VAL A 196 6.20 -20.39 5.32
C VAL A 196 6.02 -19.23 4.36
N CYS A 197 4.99 -18.43 4.59
CA CYS A 197 4.76 -17.17 3.91
C CYS A 197 4.65 -16.05 4.94
N THR A 198 5.26 -14.92 4.66
CA THR A 198 5.15 -13.70 5.46
C THR A 198 4.70 -12.56 4.60
N TRP A 199 4.00 -11.62 5.22
CA TRP A 199 3.56 -10.41 4.56
C TRP A 199 3.63 -9.22 5.50
N ALA A 200 3.69 -8.03 4.90
CA ALA A 200 3.55 -6.77 5.61
C ALA A 200 3.02 -5.71 4.65
N ASP A 201 1.95 -5.01 5.06
CA ASP A 201 1.48 -3.78 4.44
C ASP A 201 1.67 -2.58 5.37
N SER A 202 0.90 -1.50 5.23
CA SER A 202 1.04 -0.29 6.06
C SER A 202 0.53 -0.47 7.48
N ASP A 203 -0.41 -1.40 7.69
CA ASP A 203 -1.21 -1.50 8.93
C ASP A 203 -1.27 -2.93 9.49
N THR A 204 -0.84 -3.92 8.72
CA THR A 204 -0.83 -5.33 9.11
C THR A 204 0.40 -6.08 8.63
N MET A 205 0.82 -7.07 9.40
CA MET A 205 1.80 -8.07 8.97
C MET A 205 1.42 -9.43 9.56
N GLY A 206 2.02 -10.47 9.02
CA GLY A 206 1.84 -11.79 9.59
C GLY A 206 2.69 -12.86 8.97
N MET A 207 2.44 -14.06 9.46
CA MET A 207 3.08 -15.29 9.02
C MET A 207 2.02 -16.40 8.89
N ILE A 208 2.11 -17.14 7.79
CA ILE A 208 1.37 -18.37 7.52
C ILE A 208 2.40 -19.49 7.44
N LEU A 209 2.31 -20.47 8.32
CA LEU A 209 3.11 -21.68 8.28
C LEU A 209 2.19 -22.86 7.97
N ILE A 210 2.44 -23.54 6.84
CA ILE A 210 1.69 -24.72 6.42
C ILE A 210 2.59 -25.95 6.59
N TYR A 211 2.19 -26.85 7.47
CA TYR A 211 2.92 -28.08 7.75
C TYR A 211 2.83 -29.04 6.57
N LEU A 212 3.86 -29.87 6.39
CA LEU A 212 3.97 -30.89 5.34
C LEU A 212 3.86 -30.34 3.91
N LYS A 213 4.27 -29.08 3.72
CA LYS A 213 4.29 -28.40 2.42
C LYS A 213 5.62 -27.72 2.15
N SER A 214 5.90 -27.43 0.89
CA SER A 214 6.99 -26.53 0.49
C SER A 214 6.54 -25.07 0.49
N GLY A 215 7.51 -24.15 0.43
CA GLY A 215 7.26 -22.72 0.24
C GLY A 215 6.46 -22.42 -1.02
N ASP A 216 6.68 -23.17 -2.10
CA ASP A 216 5.94 -23.04 -3.36
C ASP A 216 4.48 -23.45 -3.22
N GLN A 217 4.22 -24.52 -2.48
CA GLN A 217 2.86 -24.95 -2.18
C GLN A 217 2.16 -23.98 -1.22
N ALA A 218 2.88 -23.38 -0.27
CA ALA A 218 2.34 -22.34 0.58
C ALA A 218 2.03 -21.05 -0.20
N ALA A 219 2.90 -20.65 -1.12
CA ALA A 219 2.69 -19.50 -2.00
C ALA A 219 1.41 -19.63 -2.84
N ALA A 220 1.05 -20.85 -3.27
CA ALA A 220 -0.16 -21.11 -4.03
C ALA A 220 -1.47 -20.86 -3.22
N GLU A 221 -1.42 -20.97 -1.89
CA GLU A 221 -2.58 -20.70 -1.02
C GLU A 221 -2.56 -19.30 -0.40
N PHE A 222 -1.39 -18.66 -0.37
CA PHE A 222 -1.11 -17.46 0.41
C PHE A 222 -2.15 -16.35 0.25
N VAL A 223 -2.44 -15.90 -0.97
CA VAL A 223 -3.37 -14.77 -1.22
C VAL A 223 -4.76 -15.08 -0.68
N LYS A 224 -5.23 -16.32 -0.86
CA LYS A 224 -6.54 -16.74 -0.36
C LYS A 224 -6.58 -16.72 1.16
N LEU A 225 -5.57 -17.30 1.81
CA LEU A 225 -5.49 -17.34 3.28
C LEU A 225 -5.39 -15.93 3.87
N ARG A 226 -4.51 -15.08 3.32
CA ARG A 226 -4.35 -13.68 3.74
C ARG A 226 -5.67 -12.91 3.64
N SER A 227 -6.44 -13.12 2.57
CA SER A 227 -7.73 -12.43 2.38
C SER A 227 -8.81 -12.77 3.41
N GLU A 228 -8.68 -13.91 4.11
CA GLU A 228 -9.58 -14.29 5.20
C GLU A 228 -9.10 -13.73 6.56
N ILE A 229 -7.82 -13.34 6.64
CA ILE A 229 -7.16 -12.83 7.84
C ILE A 229 -7.23 -11.30 7.92
N GLU A 230 -7.24 -10.60 6.78
CA GLU A 230 -7.20 -9.13 6.75
C GLU A 230 -8.52 -8.53 6.28
N GLN A 231 -8.95 -7.46 6.97
CA GLN A 231 -10.16 -6.71 6.64
C GLN A 231 -9.86 -5.21 6.59
N ARG A 232 -10.64 -4.50 5.76
CA ARG A 232 -10.59 -3.04 5.58
C ARG A 232 -11.86 -2.40 6.15
N ASN A 233 -11.70 -1.37 6.97
CA ASN A 233 -12.81 -0.57 7.53
C ASN A 233 -12.79 0.88 7.02
#